data_AF-A0AAJ1QK49-F1
#
_entry.id   AF-A0AAJ1QK49-F1
#
_cell.length_a   1.000
_cell.length_b   1.000
_cell.length_c   1.000
_cell.angle_alpha   90.00
_cell.angle_beta   90.00
_cell.angle_gamma   90.00
#
_symmetry.space_group_name_H-M   'P 1'
#
loop_
_entity.id
_entity.type
_entity.pdbx_description
1 polymer ?
#
loop_
_entity_poly.entity_id
_entity_poly.type
_entity_poly.pdbx_seq_one_letter_code
_entity_poly.pdbx_strand_id
1 'polypeptide(L)' 'MNNQIINKYKDLGIHIEKTKSRQEIFTNVSQNDSSLLTTAVFSQMSQKGELKEY' A
#
# COMPACT_ATOMS: atom_id res chain seq x y z
N MET A 1 -12.81 -21.92 2.72
CA MET A 1 -12.56 -20.71 1.90
C MET A 1 -11.70 -21.11 0.71
N ASN A 2 -12.29 -21.26 -0.48
CA ASN A 2 -11.59 -21.80 -1.66
C ASN A 2 -11.07 -20.64 -2.52
N ASN A 3 -9.80 -20.23 -2.34
CA ASN A 3 -9.22 -19.15 -3.13
C ASN A 3 -8.60 -19.73 -4.41
N GLN A 4 -9.23 -19.44 -5.54
CA GLN A 4 -8.85 -20.00 -6.86
C GLN A 4 -7.42 -19.63 -7.25
N ILE A 5 -6.94 -18.44 -6.86
CA ILE A 5 -5.58 -17.98 -7.15
C ILE A 5 -4.58 -18.82 -6.35
N ILE A 6 -4.77 -18.96 -5.04
CA ILE A 6 -3.85 -19.76 -4.20
C ILE A 6 -3.75 -21.20 -4.70
N ASN A 7 -4.88 -21.81 -5.05
CA ASN A 7 -4.90 -23.19 -5.53
C ASN A 7 -4.23 -23.35 -6.90
N LYS A 8 -4.36 -22.36 -7.80
CA LYS A 8 -3.74 -22.40 -9.13
C LYS A 8 -2.21 -22.52 -9.07
N TYR A 9 -1.59 -21.93 -8.06
CA TYR A 9 -0.14 -21.89 -7.92
C TYR A 9 0.43 -22.93 -6.93
N LYS A 10 -0.45 -23.65 -6.22
CA LYS A 10 -0.07 -24.64 -5.20
C LYS A 10 0.81 -25.76 -5.77
N ASP A 11 0.44 -26.32 -6.92
CA ASP A 11 1.15 -27.45 -7.54
C ASP A 11 2.46 -27.02 -8.24
N LEU A 12 2.68 -25.71 -8.38
CA LEU A 12 3.91 -25.13 -8.92
C LEU A 12 4.97 -24.88 -7.83
N GLY A 13 4.69 -25.25 -6.57
CA GLY A 13 5.56 -24.97 -5.43
C GLY A 13 5.60 -23.48 -5.03
N ILE A 14 4.68 -22.66 -5.55
CA ILE A 14 4.61 -21.23 -5.26
C ILE A 14 3.68 -21.00 -4.08
N HIS A 15 4.20 -20.41 -3.01
CA HIS A 15 3.42 -20.04 -1.83
C HIS A 15 2.81 -18.64 -2.00
N ILE A 16 1.48 -18.54 -1.90
CA ILE A 16 0.76 -17.27 -1.94
C ILE A 16 0.20 -16.99 -0.56
N GLU A 17 0.74 -15.97 0.10
CA GLU A 17 0.25 -15.46 1.39
C GLU A 17 -0.70 -14.29 1.19
N LYS A 18 -1.72 -14.19 2.04
CA LYS A 18 -2.56 -13.02 2.11
C LYS A 18 -1.90 -11.98 3.00
N THR A 19 -1.69 -10.79 2.48
CA THR A 19 -1.20 -9.64 3.24
C THR A 19 -2.37 -8.75 3.66
N LYS A 20 -2.10 -7.87 4.64
CA LYS A 20 -3.07 -6.87 5.09
C LYS A 20 -3.51 -6.00 3.93
N SER A 21 -4.80 -5.65 3.89
CA SER A 21 -5.30 -4.73 2.87
C SER A 21 -4.70 -3.34 3.04
N ARG A 22 -4.70 -2.53 1.97
CA ARG A 22 -4.30 -1.11 2.06
C ARG A 22 -5.09 -0.39 3.16
N GLN A 23 -6.40 -0.56 3.21
CA GLN A 23 -7.22 0.08 4.24
C GLN A 23 -6.79 -0.33 5.66
N GLU A 24 -6.48 -1.60 5.86
CA GLU A 24 -6.04 -2.12 7.15
C GLU A 24 -4.66 -1.58 7.55
N ILE A 25 -3.74 -1.45 6.59
CA ILE A 25 -2.42 -0.84 6.82
C ILE A 25 -2.59 0.62 7.24
N PHE A 26 -3.34 1.41 6.47
CA PHE A 26 -3.54 2.83 6.76
C PHE A 26 -4.30 3.06 8.07
N THR A 27 -5.29 2.22 8.39
CA THR A 27 -6.02 2.31 9.66
C THR A 27 -5.08 2.04 10.83
N ASN A 28 -4.28 0.97 10.77
CA ASN A 28 -3.32 0.64 11.82
C ASN A 28 -2.25 1.74 11.99
N VAL A 29 -1.71 2.28 10.89
CA VAL A 29 -0.73 3.37 10.96
C VAL A 29 -1.37 4.63 11.55
N SER A 30 -2.58 4.99 11.12
CA SER A 30 -3.32 6.14 11.67
C SER A 30 -3.51 6.03 13.18
N GLN A 31 -3.85 4.85 13.68
CA GLN A 31 -4.09 4.61 15.11
C GLN A 31 -2.81 4.57 15.95
N ASN A 32 -1.71 4.04 15.39
CA ASN A 32 -0.48 3.83 16.15
C ASN A 32 0.49 5.02 16.06
N ASP A 33 0.64 5.62 14.88
CA ASP A 33 1.50 6.79 14.66
C ASP A 33 1.01 7.57 13.43
N SER A 34 0.07 8.50 13.67
CA SER A 34 -0.58 9.28 12.61
C SER A 34 0.39 10.21 11.85
N SER A 35 1.58 10.49 12.41
CA SER A 35 2.57 11.38 11.78
C SER A 35 3.14 10.78 10.48
N LEU A 36 3.19 9.45 10.40
CA LEU A 36 3.67 8.71 9.22
C LEU A 36 2.74 8.86 8.01
N LEU A 37 1.46 9.17 8.23
CA LEU A 37 0.50 9.44 7.14
C LEU A 37 0.62 10.88 6.61
N THR A 38 1.19 11.81 7.38
CA THR A 38 1.28 13.22 7.02
C THR A 38 2.46 13.49 6.07
N THR A 39 3.61 12.84 6.27
CA THR A 39 4.83 13.05 5.45
C THR A 39 4.66 12.62 3.99
N ALA A 40 3.89 11.56 3.71
CA ALA A 40 3.70 11.05 2.35
C ALA A 40 2.84 11.98 1.46
N VAL A 41 1.91 12.73 2.05
CA VAL A 41 1.02 13.65 1.31
C VAL A 41 1.76 14.94 0.93
N PHE A 42 2.62 15.46 1.80
CA PHE A 42 3.41 16.67 1.51
C PHE A 42 4.50 16.45 0.44
N SER A 43 5.09 15.25 0.37
CA SER A 43 6.10 14.95 -0.66
C SER A 43 5.52 14.91 -2.08
N GLN A 44 4.27 14.45 -2.26
CA GLN A 44 3.59 14.47 -3.56
C GLN A 44 3.10 15.85 -3.97
N MET A 45 2.71 16.71 -3.02
CA MET A 45 2.34 18.10 -3.32
C MET A 45 3.53 18.97 -3.73
N SER A 46 4.73 18.70 -3.18
CA SER A 46 5.92 19.48 -3.48
C SER A 46 6.43 19.32 -4.92
N GLN A 47 6.09 18.23 -5.62
CA GLN A 47 6.52 18.01 -7.01
C GLN A 47 5.66 18.72 -8.06
N LYS A 48 4.50 19.27 -7.69
CA LYS A 48 3.59 19.90 -8.65
C LYS A 48 3.81 21.42 -8.80
N GLY A 49 4.78 21.99 -8.08
CA GLY A 49 5.04 23.44 -8.03
C GLY A 49 6.14 23.96 -8.96
N GLU A 50 6.93 23.11 -9.63
CA GLU A 50 8.01 23.54 -10.53
C GLU A 50 7.66 23.28 -12.00
N LEU A 51 6.65 23.96 -12.53
CA LEU A 51 6.53 24.20 -13.97
C LEU A 51 6.92 25.65 -14.20
N LYS A 52 8.17 25.83 -14.62
CA LYS A 52 8.82 27.11 -14.90
C LYS A 52 7.95 27.97 -15.82
N GLU A 53 7.75 29.23 -15.43
CA GLU A 53 7.36 30.29 -16.35
C GLU A 53 8.47 30.44 -17.42
N TYR A 54 8.08 30.27 -18.68
CA TYR A 54 8.72 30.84 -19.87
C TYR A 54 7.65 31.12 -20.91
#